data_AF-A0A1S1SSE5-F1
#
_entry.id   AF-A0A1S1SSE5-F1
#
_cell.length_a   1.000
_cell.length_b   1.000
_cell.length_c   1.000
_cell.angle_alpha   90.00
_cell.angle_beta   90.00
_cell.angle_gamma   90.00
#
_symmetry.space_group_name_H-M   'P 1'
#
loop_
_entity.id
_entity.type
_entity.pdbx_description
1 polymer ?
#
loop_
_entity_poly.entity_id
_entity_poly.type
_entity_poly.pdbx_seq_one_letter_code
_entity_poly.pdbx_strand_id
1 'polypeptide(L)'
;MMDMLLALATAGLILSGSAFALIAAIGINRLPDIYTRMHAASKAGTVGSGLMLLAVGVHSGDLATLARALAGFFFFILTAPVSAHLLAKAAHQVGYSLSPRSVCDEMSEHEKRI
;
A
#
# COMPACT_ATOMS: atom_id res chain seq x y z
N MET A 1 -3.74 0.22 -34.18
CA MET A 1 -2.81 -0.73 -33.51
C MET A 1 -2.30 -0.16 -32.20
N MET A 2 -1.75 1.07 -32.19
CA MET A 2 -1.29 1.75 -30.98
C MET A 2 -2.39 1.89 -29.91
N ASP A 3 -3.61 2.29 -30.31
CA ASP A 3 -4.73 2.47 -29.37
C ASP A 3 -5.14 1.17 -28.67
N MET A 4 -5.06 0.05 -29.39
CA MET A 4 -5.36 -1.27 -28.84
C MET A 4 -4.28 -1.72 -27.85
N LEU A 5 -3.02 -1.42 -28.12
CA LEU A 5 -1.92 -1.68 -27.17
C LEU A 5 -2.09 -0.86 -25.89
N LEU A 6 -2.44 0.42 -26.01
CA LEU A 6 -2.72 1.29 -24.86
C LEU A 6 -3.91 0.77 -24.05
N ALA A 7 -5.01 0.37 -24.72
CA ALA A 7 -6.17 -0.19 -24.04
C ALA A 7 -5.83 -1.47 -23.24
N LEU A 8 -5.02 -2.38 -23.82
CA LEU A 8 -4.56 -3.59 -23.13
C LEU A 8 -3.64 -3.26 -21.94
N ALA A 9 -2.73 -2.30 -22.09
CA ALA A 9 -1.85 -1.85 -21.02
C ALA A 9 -2.66 -1.24 -19.86
N THR A 10 -3.61 -0.34 -20.17
CA THR A 10 -4.50 0.27 -19.18
C THR A 10 -5.35 -0.77 -18.48
N ALA A 11 -5.92 -1.73 -19.20
CA ALA A 11 -6.69 -2.83 -18.61
C ALA A 11 -5.83 -3.67 -17.65
N GLY A 12 -4.60 -4.01 -18.05
CA GLY A 12 -3.65 -4.73 -17.21
C GLY A 12 -3.30 -3.98 -15.91
N LEU A 13 -3.08 -2.68 -16.00
CA LEU A 13 -2.82 -1.81 -14.83
C LEU A 13 -4.03 -1.74 -13.90
N ILE A 14 -5.25 -1.56 -14.44
CA ILE A 14 -6.48 -1.48 -13.64
C ILE A 14 -6.77 -2.82 -12.95
N LEU A 15 -6.68 -3.93 -13.67
CA LEU A 15 -6.94 -5.26 -13.11
C LEU A 15 -5.93 -5.58 -12.00
N SER A 16 -4.65 -5.29 -12.24
CA SER A 16 -3.60 -5.51 -11.24
C SER A 16 -3.81 -4.63 -10.01
N GLY A 17 -4.03 -3.31 -10.20
CA GLY A 17 -4.30 -2.37 -9.12
C GLY A 17 -5.53 -2.77 -8.28
N SER A 18 -6.61 -3.17 -8.95
CA SER A 18 -7.84 -3.64 -8.30
C SER A 18 -7.61 -4.94 -7.53
N ALA A 19 -6.84 -5.88 -8.09
CA ALA A 19 -6.48 -7.12 -7.40
C ALA A 19 -5.66 -6.84 -6.12
N PHE A 20 -4.69 -5.93 -6.18
CA PHE A 20 -3.93 -5.51 -4.99
C PHE A 20 -4.81 -4.85 -3.94
N ALA A 21 -5.74 -3.98 -4.34
CA ALA A 21 -6.70 -3.36 -3.42
C ALA A 21 -7.61 -4.41 -2.77
N LEU A 22 -8.10 -5.40 -3.52
CA LEU A 22 -8.90 -6.49 -3.01
C LEU A 22 -8.11 -7.37 -2.02
N ILE A 23 -6.90 -7.78 -2.38
CA ILE A 23 -6.02 -8.57 -1.52
C ILE A 23 -5.72 -7.81 -0.22
N ALA A 24 -5.47 -6.51 -0.30
CA ALA A 24 -5.26 -5.67 0.86
C ALA A 24 -6.51 -5.61 1.76
N ALA A 25 -7.70 -5.41 1.20
CA ALA A 25 -8.95 -5.42 1.95
C ALA A 25 -9.19 -6.77 2.66
N ILE A 26 -8.96 -7.88 1.96
CA ILE A 26 -9.03 -9.22 2.54
C ILE A 26 -7.99 -9.38 3.66
N GLY A 27 -6.76 -8.90 3.45
CA GLY A 27 -5.69 -8.93 4.44
C GLY A 27 -6.02 -8.11 5.69
N ILE A 28 -6.63 -6.93 5.55
CA ILE A 28 -7.12 -6.12 6.66
C ILE A 28 -8.20 -6.88 7.45
N ASN A 29 -9.06 -7.66 6.79
CA ASN A 29 -10.10 -8.40 7.49
C ASN A 29 -9.59 -9.71 8.15
N ARG A 30 -8.57 -10.35 7.56
CA ARG A 30 -8.17 -11.72 7.92
C ARG A 30 -6.88 -11.83 8.75
N LEU A 31 -6.00 -10.83 8.69
CA LEU A 31 -4.71 -10.90 9.37
C LEU A 31 -4.83 -10.70 10.90
N PRO A 32 -3.98 -11.38 11.69
CA PRO A 32 -4.24 -11.60 13.11
C PRO A 32 -3.91 -10.42 14.02
N ASP A 33 -3.06 -9.47 13.59
CA ASP A 33 -2.63 -8.34 14.42
C ASP A 33 -2.59 -7.02 13.63
N ILE A 34 -2.42 -5.91 14.34
CA ILE A 34 -2.43 -4.57 13.73
C ILE A 34 -1.27 -4.35 12.75
N TYR A 35 -0.10 -4.94 13.01
CA TYR A 35 1.10 -4.77 12.19
C TYR A 35 0.99 -5.50 10.86
N THR A 36 0.52 -6.75 10.88
CA THR A 36 0.24 -7.54 9.68
C THR A 36 -0.92 -6.96 8.87
N ARG A 37 -1.99 -6.49 9.53
CA ARG A 37 -3.08 -5.76 8.87
C ARG A 37 -2.60 -4.46 8.22
N MET A 38 -1.70 -3.72 8.86
CA MET A 38 -1.09 -2.51 8.32
C MET A 38 -0.21 -2.81 7.10
N HIS A 39 0.56 -3.90 7.14
CA HIS A 39 1.32 -4.37 5.97
C HIS A 39 0.42 -4.77 4.80
N ALA A 40 -0.76 -5.34 5.06
CA ALA A 40 -1.74 -5.56 3.99
C ALA A 40 -2.33 -4.24 3.49
N ALA A 41 -2.72 -3.34 4.39
CA ALA A 41 -3.33 -2.05 4.05
C ALA A 41 -2.42 -1.17 3.18
N SER A 42 -1.11 -1.16 3.46
CA SER A 42 -0.16 -0.35 2.69
C SER A 42 -0.13 -0.73 1.21
N LYS A 43 -0.33 -2.01 0.86
CA LYS A 43 -0.37 -2.50 -0.53
C LYS A 43 -1.52 -1.90 -1.34
N ALA A 44 -2.67 -1.64 -0.71
CA ALA A 44 -3.79 -0.95 -1.39
C ALA A 44 -3.38 0.45 -1.84
N GLY A 45 -2.64 1.19 -0.99
CA GLY A 45 -2.20 2.55 -1.31
C GLY A 45 -1.11 2.56 -2.38
N THR A 46 0.07 2.01 -2.08
CA THR A 46 1.24 2.16 -2.96
C THR A 46 1.08 1.42 -4.28
N VAL A 47 0.66 0.17 -4.27
CA VAL A 47 0.55 -0.65 -5.48
C VAL A 47 -0.84 -0.53 -6.09
N GLY A 48 -1.91 -0.64 -5.28
CA GLY A 48 -3.29 -0.54 -5.77
C GLY A 48 -3.59 0.82 -6.42
N SER A 49 -3.62 1.88 -5.61
CA SER A 49 -3.87 3.24 -6.09
C SER A 49 -2.77 3.72 -7.04
N GLY A 50 -1.52 3.32 -6.81
CA GLY A 50 -0.41 3.67 -7.70
C GLY A 50 -0.61 3.17 -9.13
N LEU A 51 -0.97 1.90 -9.32
CA LEU A 51 -1.26 1.35 -10.64
C LEU A 51 -2.50 1.99 -11.29
N MET A 52 -3.51 2.34 -10.50
CA MET A 52 -4.71 3.05 -11.00
C MET A 52 -4.38 4.47 -11.50
N LEU A 53 -3.52 5.20 -10.79
CA LEU A 53 -3.06 6.52 -11.22
C LEU A 53 -2.28 6.41 -12.53
N LEU A 54 -1.35 5.46 -12.64
CA LEU A 54 -0.61 5.22 -13.88
C LEU A 54 -1.54 4.83 -15.03
N ALA A 55 -2.56 4.03 -14.78
CA ALA A 55 -3.56 3.65 -15.79
C ALA A 55 -4.28 4.87 -16.37
N VAL A 56 -4.74 5.77 -15.49
CA VAL A 56 -5.37 7.03 -15.89
C VAL A 56 -4.40 7.92 -16.67
N GLY A 57 -3.16 8.08 -16.19
CA GLY A 57 -2.16 8.93 -16.85
C GLY A 57 -1.77 8.43 -18.25
N VAL A 58 -1.66 7.12 -18.43
CA VAL A 58 -1.35 6.52 -19.74
C VAL A 58 -2.56 6.59 -20.69
N HIS A 59 -3.77 6.40 -20.17
CA HIS A 59 -4.98 6.42 -21.00
C HIS A 59 -5.44 7.84 -21.37
N SER A 60 -5.12 8.86 -20.57
CA SER A 60 -5.69 10.20 -20.73
C SER A 60 -5.29 10.91 -22.02
N GLY A 61 -4.16 10.55 -22.64
CA GLY A 61 -3.64 11.23 -23.83
C GLY A 61 -3.21 12.70 -23.61
N ASP A 62 -3.40 13.24 -22.40
CA ASP A 62 -3.08 14.59 -21.98
C ASP A 62 -1.91 14.63 -20.99
N LEU A 63 -0.93 15.50 -21.26
CA LEU A 63 0.27 15.65 -20.46
C LEU A 63 -0.03 16.18 -19.05
N ALA A 64 -1.02 17.07 -18.90
CA ALA A 64 -1.36 17.62 -17.58
C ALA A 64 -1.92 16.53 -16.65
N THR A 65 -2.73 15.63 -17.19
CA THR A 65 -3.28 14.49 -16.46
C THR A 65 -2.21 13.45 -16.12
N LEU A 66 -1.31 13.13 -17.07
CA LEU A 66 -0.16 12.27 -16.81
C LEU A 66 0.74 12.82 -15.70
N ALA A 67 1.06 14.13 -15.73
CA ALA A 67 1.89 14.76 -14.71
C ALA A 67 1.26 14.68 -13.31
N ARG A 68 -0.05 14.93 -13.19
CA ARG A 68 -0.79 14.78 -11.93
C ARG A 68 -0.83 13.34 -11.44
N ALA A 69 -1.02 12.39 -12.35
CA ALA A 69 -1.01 10.96 -12.04
C ALA A 69 0.36 10.51 -11.50
N LEU A 70 1.45 10.93 -12.15
CA LEU A 70 2.81 10.65 -11.69
C LEU A 70 3.09 11.32 -10.34
N ALA A 71 2.70 12.57 -10.15
CA ALA A 71 2.84 13.26 -8.87
C ALA A 71 2.11 12.50 -7.75
N GLY A 72 0.89 12.04 -7.99
CA GLY A 72 0.14 11.21 -7.05
C GLY A 72 0.82 9.85 -6.78
N PHE A 73 1.35 9.20 -7.81
CA PHE A 73 2.08 7.94 -7.67
C PHE A 73 3.33 8.08 -6.79
N PHE A 74 4.16 9.09 -7.05
CA PHE A 74 5.33 9.40 -6.22
C PHE A 74 4.92 9.80 -4.81
N PHE A 75 3.86 10.58 -4.66
CA PHE A 75 3.33 10.94 -3.35
C PHE A 75 2.99 9.70 -2.52
N PHE A 76 2.27 8.72 -3.08
CA PHE A 76 1.98 7.46 -2.37
C PHE A 76 3.24 6.67 -2.02
N ILE A 77 4.21 6.56 -2.93
CA ILE A 77 5.48 5.85 -2.67
C ILE A 77 6.26 6.47 -1.52
N LEU A 78 6.29 7.80 -1.45
CA LEU A 78 7.03 8.51 -0.41
C LEU A 78 6.29 8.52 0.92
N THR A 79 4.97 8.69 0.90
CA THR A 79 4.18 8.89 2.13
C THR A 79 3.74 7.59 2.78
N ALA A 80 3.44 6.53 2.01
CA ALA A 80 2.92 5.29 2.58
C ALA A 80 3.89 4.62 3.59
N PRO A 81 5.22 4.54 3.34
CA PRO A 81 6.16 3.99 4.31
C PRO A 81 6.23 4.82 5.59
N VAL A 82 6.21 6.16 5.47
CA VAL A 82 6.24 7.07 6.62
C VAL A 82 4.97 6.91 7.46
N SER A 83 3.79 6.86 6.83
CA SER A 83 2.52 6.62 7.51
C SER A 83 2.50 5.26 8.22
N ALA A 84 2.98 4.20 7.55
CA ALA A 84 3.05 2.86 8.16
C ALA A 84 4.01 2.84 9.35
N HIS A 85 5.19 3.46 9.24
CA HIS A 85 6.15 3.53 10.33
C HIS A 85 5.60 4.27 11.55
N LEU A 86 5.01 5.45 11.35
CA LEU A 86 4.42 6.24 12.44
C LEU A 86 3.24 5.51 13.09
N LEU A 87 2.41 4.84 12.30
CA LEU A 87 1.28 4.08 12.83
C LEU A 87 1.74 2.84 13.61
N ALA A 88 2.78 2.14 13.15
CA ALA A 88 3.36 1.00 13.87
C ALA A 88 3.98 1.44 15.20
N LYS A 89 4.72 2.56 15.19
CA LYS A 89 5.29 3.14 16.41
C LYS A 89 4.21 3.53 17.41
N ALA A 90 3.14 4.20 16.95
CA ALA A 90 2.03 4.58 17.80
C ALA A 90 1.29 3.36 18.37
N ALA A 91 1.07 2.32 17.56
CA ALA A 91 0.45 1.07 18.00
C ALA A 91 1.25 0.39 19.11
N HIS A 92 2.58 0.35 18.96
CA HIS A 92 3.48 -0.17 20.00
C HIS A 92 3.39 0.65 21.28
N GLN A 93 3.45 1.99 21.18
CA GLN A 93 3.39 2.89 22.34
C GLN A 93 2.11 2.78 23.16
N VAL A 94 0.97 2.47 22.54
CA VAL A 94 -0.31 2.26 23.25
C VAL A 94 -0.51 0.83 23.73
N GLY A 95 0.49 -0.05 23.57
CA GLY A 95 0.50 -1.40 24.12
C GLY A 95 -0.19 -2.46 23.25
N TYR A 96 -0.36 -2.25 21.94
CA TYR A 96 -0.82 -3.34 21.07
C TYR A 96 0.24 -4.43 20.97
N SER A 97 -0.11 -5.63 21.45
CA SER A 97 0.74 -6.81 21.34
C SER A 97 0.81 -7.33 19.90
N LEU A 98 1.94 -7.97 19.59
CA LEU A 98 2.09 -8.78 18.38
C LEU A 98 1.17 -10.01 18.44
N SER A 99 0.86 -10.60 17.27
CA SER A 99 0.13 -11.86 17.22
C SER A 99 0.80 -12.93 18.08
N PRO A 100 0.05 -13.84 18.72
CA PRO A 100 0.61 -15.01 19.42
C PRO A 100 1.44 -15.94 18.52
N ARG A 101 1.34 -15.77 17.19
CA ARG A 101 2.14 -16.51 16.21
C ARG A 101 3.56 -15.93 16.04
N SER A 102 3.80 -14.72 16.54
CA SER A 102 5.11 -14.07 16.47
C SER A 102 6.08 -14.73 17.45
N VAL A 103 7.28 -15.05 16.96
CA VAL A 103 8.30 -15.78 17.73
C VAL A 103 9.24 -14.85 18.49
N CYS A 104 9.40 -13.62 18.03
CA CYS A 104 10.38 -12.67 18.56
C CYS A 104 9.78 -11.26 18.64
N ASP A 105 10.06 -10.58 19.76
CA ASP A 105 9.74 -9.18 20.01
C ASP A 105 10.90 -8.53 20.75
N GLU A 106 11.96 -8.18 20.01
CA GLU A 106 13.17 -7.58 20.60
C GLU A 106 12.89 -6.20 21.20
N MET A 107 11.88 -5.49 20.71
CA MET A 107 11.56 -4.14 21.17
C MET A 107 10.95 -4.18 22.57
N SER A 108 9.99 -5.08 22.82
CA SER A 108 9.45 -5.32 24.16
C SER A 108 10.52 -5.84 25.13
N GLU A 109 11.38 -6.75 24.68
CA GLU A 109 12.48 -7.29 25.52
C GLU A 109 13.52 -6.23 25.88
N HIS A 110 13.76 -5.25 25.01
CA HIS A 110 14.65 -4.13 25.30
C HIS A 110 14.04 -3.15 26.30
N GLU A 111 12.75 -2.81 26.18
CA GLU A 111 12.05 -1.95 27.13
C GLU A 111 12.01 -2.53 28.55
N LYS A 112 11.90 -3.86 28.70
CA LYS A 112 11.95 -4.52 30.02
C LYS A 112 13.33 -4.46 30.69
N ARG A 113 14.40 -4.20 29.92
CA ARG A 113 15.79 -4.16 30.42
C ARG A 113 16.23 -2.77 30.88
N ILE A 114 15.50 -1.73 30.50
CA ILE A 114 15.74 -0.32 30.88
C ILE A 114 14.91 0.00 32.12
#